data_AF-A0A0A6CX25-F1
#
_entry.id   AF-A0A0A6CX25-F1
#
_cell.length_a   1.000
_cell.length_b   1.000
_cell.length_c   1.000
_cell.angle_alpha   90.00
_cell.angle_beta   90.00
_cell.angle_gamma   90.00
#
_symmetry.space_group_name_H-M   'P 1'
#
loop_
_entity.id
_entity.type
_entity.pdbx_description
1 polymer ?
#
loop_
_entity_poly.entity_id
_entity_poly.type
_entity_poly.pdbx_seq_one_letter_code
_entity_poly.pdbx_strand_id
1 'polypeptide(L)' 'MSDTKPKTIRGKATRDFTDAGTERRFDAGKAHDFTEGEFVNFAAAGLVEAVDTAADPKAKPAA' A
#
# COMPACT_ATOMS: atom_id res chain seq x y z
N MET A 1 -28.41 1.42 1.02
CA MET A 1 -27.62 0.79 2.10
C MET A 1 -26.58 -0.11 1.47
N SER A 2 -25.35 0.36 1.27
CA SER A 2 -24.15 -0.46 1.10
C SER A 2 -22.96 0.49 1.16
N ASP A 3 -22.65 0.95 2.36
CA ASP A 3 -21.33 1.50 2.71
C ASP A 3 -20.30 0.37 2.62
N THR A 4 -20.08 -0.17 1.43
CA THR A 4 -19.03 -1.16 1.19
C THR A 4 -17.75 -0.37 0.93
N LYS A 5 -17.20 0.23 1.98
CA LYS A 5 -15.84 0.80 1.88
C LYS A 5 -14.92 -0.33 1.43
N PRO A 6 -14.16 -0.15 0.33
CA PRO A 6 -13.24 -1.17 -0.14
C PRO A 6 -12.28 -1.52 0.99
N LYS A 7 -12.13 -2.81 1.30
CA LYS A 7 -11.13 -3.26 2.28
C LYS A 7 -9.76 -2.91 1.71
N THR A 8 -9.07 -2.01 2.40
CA THR A 8 -7.67 -1.67 2.11
C THR A 8 -6.77 -2.45 3.05
N ILE A 9 -5.68 -2.99 2.50
CA ILE A 9 -4.61 -3.66 3.21
C ILE A 9 -3.41 -2.73 3.22
N ARG A 10 -2.87 -2.44 4.41
CA ARG A 10 -1.64 -1.66 4.49
C ARG A 10 -0.45 -2.57 4.21
N GLY A 11 0.29 -2.22 3.17
CA GLY A 11 1.50 -2.93 2.76
C GLY A 11 2.68 -1.98 2.69
N LYS A 12 3.89 -2.51 2.86
CA LYS A 12 5.14 -1.76 2.70
C LYS A 12 5.84 -2.23 1.44
N ALA A 13 6.26 -1.30 0.58
CA ALA A 13 7.05 -1.64 -0.59
C ALA A 13 8.45 -2.13 -0.18
N THR A 14 8.85 -3.29 -0.68
CA THR A 14 10.16 -3.91 -0.40
C THR A 14 11.28 -3.27 -1.23
N ARG A 15 10.93 -2.74 -2.40
CA ARG A 15 11.82 -2.02 -3.34
C ARG A 15 11.08 -0.88 -4.02
N ASP A 16 11.83 -0.01 -4.69
CA ASP A 16 11.26 0.98 -5.58
C ASP A 16 10.65 0.25 -6.79
N PHE A 17 9.37 0.51 -7.07
CA PHE A 17 8.74 0.02 -8.29
C PHE A 17 7.68 0.99 -8.79
N THR A 18 7.37 0.88 -10.08
CA THR A 18 6.25 1.60 -10.69
C THR A 18 5.24 0.56 -11.15
N ASP A 19 4.00 0.70 -10.73
CA ASP A 19 2.93 -0.15 -11.22
C ASP A 19 2.63 0.20 -12.68
N ALA A 20 2.73 -0.78 -13.57
CA ALA A 20 2.55 -0.58 -15.01
C ALA A 20 1.08 -0.32 -15.39
N GLY A 21 0.12 -0.69 -14.53
CA GLY A 21 -1.31 -0.47 -14.77
C GLY A 21 -1.79 0.94 -14.43
N THR A 22 -1.21 1.56 -13.39
CA THR A 22 -1.65 2.84 -12.84
C THR A 22 -0.60 3.95 -12.90
N GLU A 23 0.62 3.63 -13.34
CA GLU A 23 1.80 4.51 -13.35
C GLU A 23 2.17 5.07 -11.95
N ARG A 24 1.63 4.46 -10.89
CA ARG A 24 1.95 4.84 -9.51
C ARG A 24 3.33 4.34 -9.13
N ARG A 25 4.15 5.25 -8.62
CA ARG A 25 5.46 4.93 -8.03
C ARG A 25 5.31 4.62 -6.55
N PHE A 26 5.91 3.51 -6.14
CA PHE A 26 6.06 3.11 -4.76
C PHE A 26 7.54 3.13 -4.41
N ASP A 27 7.87 3.83 -3.32
CA ASP A 27 9.25 3.90 -2.84
C ASP A 27 9.49 2.81 -1.79
N ALA A 28 10.64 2.16 -1.88
CA ALA A 28 11.09 1.16 -0.93
C ALA A 28 11.00 1.71 0.49
N GLY A 29 10.47 0.90 1.40
CA GLY A 29 10.38 1.28 2.79
C GLY A 29 9.07 2.00 3.17
N LYS A 30 8.31 2.53 2.20
CA LYS A 30 7.07 3.27 2.49
C LYS A 30 5.87 2.33 2.59
N ALA A 31 5.03 2.60 3.58
CA ALA A 31 3.73 1.96 3.73
C ALA A 31 2.68 2.69 2.89
N HIS A 32 1.87 1.93 2.18
CA HIS A 32 0.77 2.41 1.35
C HIS A 32 -0.47 1.56 1.60
N ASP A 33 -1.63 2.16 1.38
CA ASP A 33 -2.91 1.48 1.45
C ASP A 33 -3.23 0.91 0.07
N PHE A 34 -3.31 -0.41 -0.03
CA PHE A 34 -3.60 -1.15 -1.25
C PHE A 34 -5.00 -1.74 -1.18
N THR A 35 -5.67 -1.89 -2.31
CA THR A 35 -6.84 -2.79 -2.36
C THR A 35 -6.39 -4.23 -2.16
N GLU A 36 -7.31 -5.10 -1.74
CA GLU A 36 -7.02 -6.54 -1.58
C GLU A 36 -6.40 -7.17 -2.83
N GLY A 37 -6.92 -6.85 -4.02
CA GLY A 37 -6.40 -7.36 -5.29
C GLY A 37 -5.00 -6.83 -5.62
N GLU A 38 -4.75 -5.53 -5.44
CA GLU A 38 -3.42 -4.94 -5.63
C GLU A 38 -2.40 -5.55 -4.68
N PHE A 39 -2.75 -5.68 -3.40
CA PHE A 39 -1.86 -6.24 -2.39
C PHE A 39 -1.47 -7.68 -2.73
N VAL A 40 -2.44 -8.54 -3.06
CA VAL A 40 -2.16 -9.94 -3.42
C VAL A 40 -1.28 -10.02 -4.67
N ASN A 41 -1.52 -9.20 -5.68
CA ASN A 41 -0.71 -9.17 -6.89
C ASN A 41 0.73 -8.72 -6.60
N PHE A 42 0.90 -7.62 -5.87
CA PHE A 42 2.22 -7.09 -5.55
C PHE A 42 2.97 -7.98 -4.56
N ALA A 43 2.29 -8.59 -3.58
CA ALA A 43 2.89 -9.51 -2.63
C ALA A 43 3.33 -10.82 -3.31
N ALA A 44 2.54 -11.35 -4.24
CA ALA A 44 2.92 -12.51 -5.04
C ALA A 44 4.17 -12.25 -5.91
N ALA A 45 4.36 -10.99 -6.34
CA ALA A 45 5.56 -10.55 -7.05
C ALA A 45 6.73 -10.18 -6.12
N GLY A 46 6.57 -10.29 -4.79
CA GLY A 46 7.58 -9.91 -3.79
C GLY A 46 7.85 -8.41 -3.71
N LEU A 47 6.92 -7.58 -4.18
CA LEU A 47 7.04 -6.11 -4.23
C LEU A 47 6.57 -5.42 -2.95
N VAL A 48 5.64 -6.04 -2.23
CA VAL A 48 5.09 -5.50 -0.98
C VAL A 48 4.98 -6.58 0.08
N GLU A 49 5.03 -6.17 1.34
CA GLU A 49 4.79 -7.02 2.51
C GLU A 49 3.68 -6.42 3.38
N ALA A 50 2.85 -7.27 3.99
CA ALA A 50 1.83 -6.80 4.92
C ALA A 50 2.51 -6.14 6.12
N VAL A 51 2.02 -4.97 6.52
CA VAL A 51 2.41 -4.35 7.78
C VAL A 51 1.19 -4.23 8.66
N ASP A 52 1.24 -4.82 9.85
CA ASP A 52 0.15 -4.74 10.81
C ASP A 52 -0.15 -3.27 11.14
N THR A 53 -1.38 -2.84 10.86
CA THR A 53 -1.87 -1.51 11.18
C THR A 53 -2.11 -1.37 12.67
N ALA A 54 -1.03 -1.10 13.41
CA ALA A 54 -1.09 -0.48 14.72
C ALA A 54 -0.25 0.82 14.75
N ALA A 55 -0.29 1.61 13.67
CA ALA A 55 0.13 3.00 13.70
C ALA A 55 -0.41 3.72 12.47
N ASP A 56 -1.57 4.35 12.62
CA ASP A 56 -1.74 5.69 12.06
C ASP A 56 -1.36 6.63 13.21
N PRO A 57 -0.43 7.55 12.98
CA PRO A 57 -0.93 8.87 12.72
C PRO A 57 -0.12 9.57 11.65
N LYS A 58 -0.83 10.18 10.69
CA LYS A 58 -0.50 11.51 10.14
C LYS A 58 1.00 11.79 10.06
N ALA A 59 1.61 11.57 8.90
CA ALA A 59 2.76 12.38 8.51
C ALA A 59 2.34 13.87 8.61
N LYS A 60 2.66 14.49 9.75
CA LYS A 60 2.39 15.89 10.07
C LYS A 60 3.39 16.76 9.29
N PRO A 61 3.11 18.07 9.16
CA PRO A 61 3.27 18.86 7.95
C PRO A 61 4.74 19.23 7.70
N ALA A 62 5.05 19.66 6.47
CA ALA A 62 6.29 20.40 6.22
C ALA A 62 6.40 21.58 7.19
N ALA A 63 7.61 21.74 7.75
CA ALA A 63 8.01 22.72 8.76
C ALA A 63 7.87 24.17 8.28
#